data_AF-A0A972KYV3-F1
#
_entry.id   AF-A0A972KYV3-F1
#
_cell.length_a   1.000
_cell.length_b   1.000
_cell.length_c   1.000
_cell.angle_alpha   90.00
_cell.angle_beta   90.00
_cell.angle_gamma   90.00
#
_symmetry.space_group_name_H-M   'P 1'
#
loop_
_entity.id
_entity.type
_entity.pdbx_description
1 polymer ?
#
loop_
_entity_poly.entity_id
_entity_poly.type
_entity_poly.pdbx_seq_one_letter_code
_entity_poly.pdbx_strand_id
1 'polypeptide(L)'
;MKKIYFLFCFLFLSAFGNSQDLLYFANGNILKIKLIRQSPDSISFTIYDAANPELYSVNKNELSKMLTKEGVLIEFPGKKTNYTDMDYASSVVSVNTIHIPQGRLTMIYQFMNKSGILGFEIPVSVGLFNDSYTDPLPEIFDIELYSMFYTGFGLNWYPLGQRKVSYVLGPSFRIGIGSSNNYYYDEYYHDSYRQEYYSKLLINNGLVLNPTDHFTMSFIFSLGIMHRNSPPGEYKFGTTADFAINLGFRF
;
A
#
# COMPACT_ATOMS: atom_id res chain seq x y z
N MET A 1 26.46 -26.18 4.87
CA MET A 1 24.98 -26.25 4.93
C MET A 1 24.23 -25.11 4.20
N LYS A 2 24.91 -24.18 3.51
CA LYS A 2 24.23 -23.07 2.78
C LYS A 2 23.83 -23.39 1.32
N LYS A 3 24.25 -24.53 0.76
CA LYS A 3 23.99 -24.90 -0.65
C LYS A 3 22.71 -25.72 -0.87
N ILE A 4 22.06 -26.21 0.18
CA ILE A 4 20.85 -27.04 0.09
C ILE A 4 19.57 -26.20 -0.08
N TYR A 5 19.53 -24.99 0.48
CA TYR A 5 18.36 -24.10 0.34
C TYR A 5 18.16 -23.62 -1.10
N PHE A 6 19.22 -23.47 -1.90
CA PHE A 6 19.13 -23.06 -3.30
C PHE A 6 18.53 -24.15 -4.20
N LEU A 7 18.76 -25.42 -3.87
CA LEU A 7 18.18 -26.56 -4.59
C LEU A 7 16.68 -26.69 -4.31
N PHE A 8 16.24 -26.34 -3.11
CA PHE A 8 14.82 -26.39 -2.71
C PHE A 8 13.98 -25.28 -3.35
N CYS A 9 14.55 -24.08 -3.57
CA CYS A 9 13.86 -23.02 -4.32
C CYS A 9 13.68 -23.35 -5.80
N PHE A 10 14.62 -24.06 -6.43
CA PHE A 10 14.50 -24.45 -7.84
C PHE A 10 13.48 -25.58 -8.05
N LEU A 11 13.36 -26.51 -7.09
CA LEU A 11 12.35 -27.59 -7.12
C LEU A 11 10.91 -27.08 -6.93
N PHE A 12 10.71 -25.96 -6.22
CA PHE A 12 9.38 -25.34 -6.08
C PHE A 12 8.90 -24.63 -7.35
N LEU A 13 9.80 -24.19 -8.24
CA LEU A 13 9.42 -23.61 -9.53
C LEU A 13 9.01 -24.67 -10.57
N SER A 14 9.50 -25.91 -10.46
CA SER A 14 9.10 -27.02 -11.35
C SER A 14 7.77 -27.67 -10.98
N ALA A 15 7.17 -27.33 -9.83
CA ALA A 15 5.95 -27.97 -9.33
C ALA A 15 4.63 -27.34 -9.85
N PHE A 16 4.67 -26.27 -10.65
CA PHE A 16 3.47 -25.71 -11.31
C PHE A 16 3.17 -26.40 -12.65
N GLY A 17 3.29 -27.73 -12.68
CA GLY A 17 2.90 -28.58 -13.80
C GLY A 17 1.39 -28.71 -13.89
N ASN A 18 0.73 -27.69 -14.46
CA ASN A 18 -0.50 -27.74 -15.25
C ASN A 18 -0.74 -26.32 -15.77
N SER A 19 0.18 -25.86 -16.63
CA SER A 19 -0.06 -24.61 -17.36
C SER A 19 -1.31 -24.83 -18.22
N GLN A 20 -2.32 -23.98 -18.03
CA GLN A 20 -3.54 -23.96 -18.83
C GLN A 20 -3.50 -22.76 -19.75
N ASP A 21 -4.26 -22.81 -20.83
CA ASP A 21 -4.39 -21.66 -21.69
C ASP A 21 -5.04 -20.50 -20.91
N LEU A 22 -4.39 -19.34 -20.91
CA LEU A 22 -4.89 -18.11 -20.31
C LEU A 22 -5.28 -17.14 -21.39
N LEU A 23 -6.50 -16.63 -21.31
CA LEU A 23 -7.05 -15.68 -22.25
C LEU A 23 -7.23 -14.33 -21.55
N TYR A 24 -6.47 -13.34 -22.00
CA TYR A 24 -6.46 -12.00 -21.44
C TYR A 24 -7.33 -11.11 -22.32
N PHE A 25 -8.37 -10.55 -21.72
CA PHE A 25 -9.25 -9.62 -22.41
C PHE A 25 -8.58 -8.25 -22.50
N ALA A 26 -8.99 -7.46 -23.50
CA ALA A 26 -8.88 -6.00 -23.49
C ALA A 26 -9.82 -5.36 -22.44
N ASN A 27 -10.23 -6.17 -21.47
CA ASN A 27 -10.82 -6.01 -20.16
C ASN A 27 -9.97 -5.72 -18.92
N GLY A 28 -8.73 -6.21 -18.99
CA GLY A 28 -7.99 -6.61 -17.78
C GLY A 28 -8.49 -7.93 -17.16
N ASN A 29 -9.65 -8.47 -17.58
CA ASN A 29 -10.11 -9.80 -17.15
C ASN A 29 -9.23 -10.91 -17.72
N ILE A 30 -9.09 -11.99 -16.95
CA ILE A 30 -8.27 -13.15 -17.31
C ILE A 30 -9.12 -14.40 -17.09
N LEU A 31 -9.23 -15.24 -18.12
CA LEU A 31 -9.91 -16.53 -18.03
C LEU A 31 -8.92 -17.68 -18.22
N LYS A 32 -9.04 -18.71 -17.37
CA LYS A 32 -8.45 -20.03 -17.61
C LYS A 32 -9.38 -20.81 -18.52
N ILE A 33 -8.86 -21.23 -19.66
CA ILE A 33 -9.67 -21.84 -20.70
C ILE A 33 -9.02 -23.14 -21.21
N LYS A 34 -9.80 -23.93 -21.92
CA LYS A 34 -9.31 -24.98 -22.81
C LYS A 34 -9.60 -24.56 -24.23
N LEU A 35 -8.55 -24.24 -25.00
CA LEU A 35 -8.70 -23.81 -26.38
C LEU A 35 -9.26 -24.95 -27.24
N ILE A 36 -10.31 -24.66 -28.00
CA ILE A 36 -10.91 -25.62 -28.94
C ILE A 36 -10.53 -25.27 -30.36
N ARG A 37 -10.70 -24.00 -30.75
CA ARG A 37 -10.41 -23.56 -32.12
C ARG A 37 -10.03 -22.10 -32.16
N GLN A 38 -9.05 -21.79 -32.99
CA GLN A 38 -8.69 -20.43 -33.36
C GLN A 38 -9.10 -20.17 -34.82
N SER A 39 -9.91 -19.15 -35.03
CA SER A 39 -10.29 -18.64 -36.35
C SER A 39 -9.60 -17.29 -36.60
N PRO A 40 -9.61 -16.73 -37.83
CA PRO A 40 -9.02 -15.43 -38.10
C PRO A 40 -9.51 -14.33 -37.14
N ASP A 41 -10.81 -14.30 -36.84
CA ASP A 41 -11.46 -13.22 -36.07
C ASP A 41 -11.90 -13.62 -34.65
N SER A 42 -11.88 -14.91 -34.32
CA SER A 42 -12.43 -15.40 -33.05
C SER A 42 -11.66 -16.55 -32.43
N ILE A 43 -11.90 -16.77 -31.14
CA ILE A 43 -11.39 -17.89 -30.37
C ILE A 43 -12.56 -18.61 -29.74
N SER A 44 -12.69 -19.91 -30.02
CA SER A 44 -13.67 -20.78 -29.38
C SER A 44 -13.00 -21.62 -28.30
N PHE A 45 -13.59 -21.64 -27.11
CA PHE A 45 -13.02 -22.25 -25.92
C PHE A 45 -14.09 -22.77 -24.96
N THR A 46 -13.71 -23.64 -24.03
CA THR A 46 -14.51 -23.95 -22.84
C THR A 46 -13.80 -23.40 -21.61
N ILE A 47 -14.55 -23.09 -20.55
CA ILE A 47 -13.97 -22.73 -19.26
C ILE A 47 -13.23 -23.95 -18.70
N TYR A 48 -12.03 -23.74 -18.18
CA TYR A 48 -11.26 -24.80 -17.55
C TYR A 48 -12.00 -25.33 -16.30
N ASP A 49 -12.11 -26.65 -16.19
CA ASP A 49 -12.72 -27.36 -15.04
C ASP A 49 -14.22 -27.07 -14.82
N ALA A 50 -14.95 -26.65 -15.86
CA ALA A 50 -16.40 -26.51 -15.78
C ALA A 50 -17.10 -27.88 -15.73
N ALA A 51 -17.97 -28.08 -14.73
CA ALA A 51 -18.76 -29.31 -14.57
C ALA A 51 -19.64 -29.64 -15.77
N ASN A 52 -20.15 -28.59 -16.45
CA ASN A 52 -20.85 -28.68 -17.72
C ASN A 52 -20.11 -27.81 -18.75
N PRO A 53 -19.29 -28.41 -19.64
CA PRO A 53 -18.47 -27.64 -20.57
C PRO A 53 -19.34 -27.01 -21.67
N GLU A 54 -19.64 -25.72 -21.53
CA GLU A 54 -20.26 -24.92 -22.58
C GLU A 54 -19.22 -24.35 -23.54
N LEU A 55 -19.59 -24.28 -24.83
CA LEU A 55 -18.75 -23.70 -25.87
C LEU A 55 -18.94 -22.19 -25.90
N TYR A 56 -17.89 -21.45 -25.57
CA TYR A 56 -17.84 -20.01 -25.70
C TYR A 56 -17.06 -19.60 -26.93
N SER A 57 -17.37 -18.43 -27.46
CA SER A 57 -16.65 -17.80 -28.56
C SER A 57 -16.46 -16.33 -28.26
N VAL A 58 -15.24 -15.84 -28.44
CA VAL A 58 -14.89 -14.43 -28.24
C VAL A 58 -14.23 -13.88 -29.49
N ASN A 59 -14.55 -12.64 -29.83
CA ASN A 59 -13.88 -11.95 -30.93
C ASN A 59 -12.46 -11.57 -30.49
N LYS A 60 -11.44 -11.81 -31.34
CA LYS A 60 -10.05 -11.42 -31.05
C LYS A 60 -9.88 -9.93 -30.82
N ASN A 61 -10.81 -9.10 -31.32
CA ASN A 61 -10.81 -7.68 -31.07
C ASN A 61 -11.09 -7.31 -29.61
N GLU A 62 -11.65 -8.22 -28.82
CA GLU A 62 -11.90 -8.06 -27.38
C GLU A 62 -10.74 -8.61 -26.53
N LEU A 63 -9.70 -9.14 -27.17
CA LEU A 63 -8.57 -9.78 -26.51
C LEU A 63 -7.32 -8.92 -26.61
N SER A 64 -6.50 -8.96 -25.55
CA SER A 64 -5.17 -8.36 -25.56
C SER A 64 -4.11 -9.40 -25.92
N LYS A 65 -4.15 -10.56 -25.27
CA LYS A 65 -3.19 -11.65 -25.50
C LYS A 65 -3.74 -13.00 -25.03
N MET A 66 -3.11 -14.08 -25.47
CA MET A 66 -3.32 -15.43 -24.98
C MET A 66 -1.97 -16.05 -24.64
N LEU A 67 -1.86 -16.69 -23.48
CA LEU A 67 -0.71 -17.50 -23.09
C LEU A 67 -1.13 -18.96 -23.19
N THR A 68 -0.53 -19.72 -24.09
CA THR A 68 -0.87 -21.14 -24.23
C THR A 68 -0.27 -21.95 -23.09
N LYS A 69 -0.77 -23.17 -22.88
CA LYS A 69 -0.20 -24.13 -21.93
C LYS A 69 1.29 -24.40 -22.19
N GLU A 70 1.75 -24.32 -23.44
CA GLU A 70 3.16 -24.44 -23.82
C GLU A 70 3.99 -23.19 -23.51
N GLY A 71 3.37 -22.13 -22.99
CA GLY A 71 4.03 -20.86 -22.68
C GLY A 71 4.19 -19.94 -23.89
N VAL A 72 3.52 -20.24 -25.02
CA VAL A 72 3.56 -19.38 -26.20
C VAL A 72 2.64 -18.18 -25.97
N LEU A 73 3.20 -16.99 -26.12
CA LEU A 73 2.43 -15.75 -26.04
C LEU A 73 1.94 -15.34 -27.43
N ILE A 74 0.63 -15.25 -27.60
CA ILE A 74 -0.02 -14.75 -28.82
C ILE A 74 -0.67 -13.41 -28.51
N GLU A 75 -0.21 -12.35 -29.16
CA GLU A 75 -0.79 -11.02 -29.03
C GLU A 75 -1.90 -10.82 -30.06
N PHE A 76 -2.99 -10.17 -29.66
CA PHE A 76 -4.09 -9.83 -30.56
C PHE A 76 -4.09 -8.33 -30.83
N PRO A 77 -4.46 -7.92 -32.05
CA PRO A 77 -4.54 -6.50 -32.42
C PRO A 77 -5.76 -5.81 -31.80
N GLY A 78 -6.46 -6.46 -30.87
CA GLY A 78 -7.76 -6.04 -30.39
C GLY A 78 -7.76 -4.61 -29.91
N LYS A 79 -8.96 -4.01 -29.85
CA LYS A 79 -9.14 -2.61 -29.46
C LYS A 79 -8.23 -2.38 -28.28
N LYS A 80 -7.15 -1.61 -28.50
CA LYS A 80 -6.43 -0.96 -27.43
C LYS A 80 -7.46 -0.02 -26.84
N THR A 81 -8.38 -0.53 -26.03
CA THR A 81 -8.83 0.19 -24.88
C THR A 81 -7.52 0.55 -24.23
N ASN A 82 -7.13 1.80 -24.42
CA ASN A 82 -5.97 2.30 -23.73
C ASN A 82 -6.34 2.09 -22.27
N TYR A 83 -5.78 1.05 -21.64
CA TYR A 83 -5.85 0.84 -20.19
C TYR A 83 -5.10 1.94 -19.44
N THR A 84 -4.88 3.09 -20.09
CA THR A 84 -4.65 4.38 -19.49
C THR A 84 -5.92 4.99 -18.91
N ASP A 85 -7.11 4.50 -19.29
CA ASP A 85 -8.39 5.15 -18.96
C ASP A 85 -9.27 4.29 -18.03
N MET A 86 -8.67 3.59 -17.06
CA MET A 86 -9.27 3.80 -15.74
C MET A 86 -8.84 5.22 -15.41
N ASP A 87 -9.75 6.19 -15.48
CA ASP A 87 -9.52 7.53 -14.94
C ASP A 87 -9.12 7.31 -13.48
N TYR A 88 -7.82 7.17 -13.24
CA TYR A 88 -7.30 7.00 -11.91
C TYR A 88 -7.61 8.32 -11.24
N ALA A 89 -8.57 8.29 -10.34
CA ALA A 89 -8.83 9.37 -9.40
C ALA A 89 -7.49 9.98 -8.99
N SER A 90 -7.31 11.21 -9.45
CA SER A 90 -6.05 11.93 -9.35
C SER A 90 -5.73 12.27 -7.91
N SER A 91 -6.75 12.25 -7.05
CA SER A 91 -6.69 12.65 -5.66
C SER A 91 -7.34 11.62 -4.76
N VAL A 92 -6.79 11.50 -3.56
CA VAL A 92 -7.34 10.69 -2.48
C VAL A 92 -7.33 11.53 -1.22
N VAL A 93 -8.47 11.59 -0.53
CA VAL A 93 -8.53 12.07 0.85
C VAL A 93 -8.78 10.87 1.74
N SER A 94 -7.92 10.66 2.74
CA SER A 94 -8.01 9.53 3.66
C SER A 94 -7.97 9.97 5.10
N VAL A 95 -8.52 9.13 5.98
CA VAL A 95 -8.39 9.23 7.43
C VAL A 95 -7.69 7.99 7.94
N ASN A 96 -6.68 8.18 8.80
CA ASN A 96 -6.05 7.09 9.52
C ASN A 96 -6.94 6.68 10.70
N THR A 97 -7.47 5.47 10.66
CA THR A 97 -8.45 5.00 11.65
C THR A 97 -7.80 4.47 12.92
N ILE A 98 -6.56 3.95 12.85
CA ILE A 98 -5.87 3.45 14.04
C ILE A 98 -5.33 4.60 14.91
N HIS A 99 -5.21 5.80 14.35
CA HIS A 99 -4.83 7.00 15.11
C HIS A 99 -5.93 7.50 16.05
N ILE A 100 -7.21 7.28 15.74
CA ILE A 100 -8.33 7.75 16.57
C ILE A 100 -8.28 7.16 17.99
N PRO A 101 -8.18 5.83 18.18
CA PRO A 101 -8.02 5.29 19.53
C PRO A 101 -6.72 5.75 20.18
N GLN A 102 -5.65 6.05 19.43
CA GLN A 102 -4.42 6.69 19.93
C GLN A 102 -4.59 8.18 20.30
N GLY A 103 -5.81 8.72 20.22
CA GLY A 103 -6.06 10.12 20.52
C GLY A 103 -5.53 11.08 19.48
N ARG A 104 -5.45 10.67 18.21
CA ARG A 104 -5.05 11.54 17.09
C ARG A 104 -6.05 11.44 15.95
N LEU A 105 -6.38 12.57 15.35
CA LEU A 105 -7.06 12.59 14.06
C LEU A 105 -6.04 12.92 12.99
N THR A 106 -5.75 11.97 12.10
CA THR A 106 -4.88 12.20 10.95
C THR A 106 -5.67 12.10 9.66
N MET A 107 -5.63 13.18 8.89
CA MET A 107 -6.12 13.25 7.53
C MET A 107 -4.94 13.24 6.57
N ILE A 108 -5.12 12.60 5.43
CA ILE A 108 -4.08 12.43 4.42
C ILE A 108 -4.66 12.88 3.09
N TYR A 109 -4.02 13.86 2.45
CA TYR A 109 -4.29 14.19 1.07
C TYR A 109 -3.19 13.61 0.19
N GLN A 110 -3.57 12.84 -0.82
CA GLN A 110 -2.64 12.26 -1.76
C GLN A 110 -3.03 12.64 -3.19
N PHE A 111 -2.07 13.09 -3.99
CA PHE A 111 -2.25 13.27 -5.42
C PHE A 111 -1.39 12.29 -6.21
N MET A 112 -1.97 11.71 -7.25
CA MET A 112 -1.36 10.69 -8.09
C MET A 112 -0.87 11.31 -9.39
N ASN A 113 0.28 10.84 -9.86
CA ASN A 113 0.70 11.14 -11.23
C ASN A 113 -0.21 10.40 -12.24
N LYS A 114 -0.24 10.89 -13.48
CA LYS A 114 -1.11 10.33 -14.54
C LYS A 114 -0.88 8.84 -14.80
N SER A 115 0.32 8.33 -14.52
CA SER A 115 0.64 6.90 -14.67
C SER A 115 0.15 6.02 -13.51
N GLY A 116 -0.29 6.61 -12.39
CA GLY A 116 -0.64 5.87 -11.17
C GLY A 116 0.55 5.17 -10.48
N ILE A 117 1.79 5.48 -10.88
CA ILE A 117 3.03 4.87 -10.38
C ILE A 117 3.59 5.65 -9.19
N LEU A 118 3.36 6.96 -9.15
CA LEU A 118 3.81 7.83 -8.05
C LEU A 118 2.61 8.54 -7.44
N GLY A 119 2.56 8.52 -6.10
CA GLY A 119 1.66 9.29 -5.28
C GLY A 119 2.44 10.21 -4.37
N PHE A 120 1.97 11.44 -4.22
CA PHE A 120 2.55 12.44 -3.34
C PHE A 120 1.56 12.69 -2.22
N GLU A 121 2.02 12.53 -0.99
CA GLU A 121 1.18 12.47 0.19
C GLU A 121 1.48 13.66 1.11
N ILE A 122 0.43 14.29 1.63
CA ILE A 122 0.50 15.33 2.65
C ILE A 122 -0.38 14.88 3.82
N PRO A 123 0.22 14.30 4.88
CA PRO A 123 -0.49 13.99 6.10
C PRO A 123 -0.59 15.24 6.98
N VAL A 124 -1.74 15.43 7.62
CA VAL A 124 -1.96 16.42 8.67
C VAL A 124 -2.61 15.73 9.85
N SER A 125 -2.03 15.87 11.03
CA SER A 125 -2.52 15.24 12.25
C SER A 125 -2.65 16.23 13.39
N VAL A 126 -3.71 16.05 14.17
CA VAL A 126 -3.96 16.77 15.43
C VAL A 126 -4.19 15.76 16.56
N GLY A 127 -3.65 16.04 17.74
CA GLY A 127 -3.96 15.35 18.98
C GLY A 127 -5.34 15.75 19.48
N LEU A 128 -6.08 14.79 20.01
CA LEU A 128 -7.46 14.93 20.49
C LEU A 128 -7.53 14.96 22.03
N PHE A 129 -6.49 14.49 22.72
CA PHE A 129 -6.46 14.41 24.18
C PHE A 129 -5.42 15.39 24.74
N ASN A 130 -5.80 16.11 25.79
CA ASN A 130 -4.92 17.05 26.50
C ASN A 130 -4.23 16.42 27.71
N ASP A 131 -4.79 15.32 28.25
CA ASP A 131 -4.33 14.71 29.50
C ASP A 131 -3.68 13.35 29.22
N SER A 132 -2.36 13.33 29.39
CA SER A 132 -1.51 12.19 29.10
C SER A 132 -1.55 11.24 30.29
N TYR A 133 -2.17 10.07 30.16
CA TYR A 133 -1.83 8.97 31.06
C TYR A 133 -1.70 7.61 30.38
N THR A 134 -2.16 7.47 29.14
CA THR A 134 -1.95 6.25 28.37
C THR A 134 -2.04 6.58 26.90
N ASP A 135 -0.92 6.47 26.19
CA ASP A 135 -0.98 6.23 24.76
C ASP A 135 -1.46 4.77 24.61
N PRO A 136 -2.68 4.49 24.12
CA PRO A 136 -3.21 3.13 24.15
C PRO A 136 -2.45 2.18 23.22
N LEU A 137 -1.60 2.71 22.35
CA LEU A 137 -0.62 1.95 21.57
C LEU A 137 0.63 2.83 21.39
N PRO A 138 1.70 2.61 22.17
CA PRO A 138 2.92 3.38 22.01
C PRO A 138 3.41 3.29 20.57
N GLU A 139 3.95 4.39 20.02
CA GLU A 139 4.87 4.26 18.89
C GLU A 139 5.89 3.19 19.30
N ILE A 140 6.09 2.16 18.45
CA ILE A 140 6.67 0.87 18.86
C ILE A 140 8.04 1.02 19.56
N PHE A 141 8.73 2.14 19.33
CA PHE A 141 10.03 2.46 19.89
C PHE A 141 10.10 3.80 20.65
N ASP A 142 8.99 4.53 20.81
CA ASP A 142 8.99 5.82 21.51
C ASP A 142 7.73 6.03 22.35
N ILE A 143 7.82 5.59 23.61
CA ILE A 143 6.69 5.51 24.55
C ILE A 143 6.44 6.88 25.22
N GLU A 144 7.37 7.83 25.10
CA GLU A 144 7.41 9.05 25.93
C GLU A 144 6.96 10.32 25.21
N LEU A 145 6.77 10.30 23.88
CA LEU A 145 6.39 11.47 23.10
C LEU A 145 4.96 11.35 22.56
N TYR A 146 4.03 12.10 23.15
CA TYR A 146 2.67 12.25 22.63
C TYR A 146 2.63 13.32 21.52
N SER A 147 2.33 12.93 20.29
CA SER A 147 2.26 13.87 19.17
C SER A 147 0.99 14.73 19.21
N MET A 148 1.14 16.03 19.48
CA MET A 148 0.03 17.01 19.49
C MET A 148 -0.35 17.50 18.09
N PHE A 149 0.63 17.70 17.21
CA PHE A 149 0.39 18.10 15.83
C PHE A 149 1.55 17.66 14.96
N TYR A 150 1.26 17.20 13.75
CA TYR A 150 2.28 17.08 12.73
C TYR A 150 1.74 17.29 11.32
N THR A 151 2.65 17.66 10.43
CA THR A 151 2.45 17.61 8.99
C THR A 151 3.67 17.01 8.32
N GLY A 152 3.61 16.75 7.02
CA GLY A 152 4.73 16.17 6.32
C GLY A 152 4.55 16.06 4.82
N PHE A 153 5.44 15.28 4.23
CA PHE A 153 5.42 14.94 2.83
C PHE A 153 5.83 13.47 2.66
N GLY A 154 5.10 12.73 1.84
CA GLY A 154 5.40 11.34 1.49
C GLY A 154 5.47 11.17 -0.03
N LEU A 155 6.35 10.28 -0.48
CA LEU A 155 6.39 9.83 -1.86
C LEU A 155 6.08 8.34 -1.91
N ASN A 156 4.87 7.99 -2.32
CA ASN A 156 4.40 6.62 -2.47
C ASN A 156 4.70 6.11 -3.89
N TRP A 157 5.55 5.10 -4.01
CA TRP A 157 5.85 4.42 -5.26
C TRP A 157 5.09 3.09 -5.38
N TYR A 158 4.41 2.92 -6.51
CA TYR A 158 3.62 1.74 -6.88
C TYR A 158 4.31 1.05 -8.07
N PRO A 159 5.16 0.03 -7.85
CA PRO A 159 6.00 -0.54 -8.91
C PRO A 159 5.23 -1.09 -10.11
N LEU A 160 3.99 -1.53 -9.90
CA LEU A 160 3.10 -2.10 -10.92
C LEU A 160 1.96 -1.16 -11.31
N GLY A 161 2.03 0.11 -10.89
CA GLY A 161 0.93 1.07 -10.91
C GLY A 161 -0.15 0.74 -9.88
N GLN A 162 -1.06 1.69 -9.65
CA GLN A 162 -2.25 1.43 -8.85
C GLN A 162 -3.19 0.43 -9.54
N ARG A 163 -3.68 -0.52 -8.76
CA ARG A 163 -4.63 -1.58 -9.14
C ARG A 163 -5.60 -1.81 -7.98
N LYS A 164 -6.54 -2.75 -8.14
CA LYS A 164 -7.42 -3.20 -7.04
C LYS A 164 -6.64 -3.64 -5.80
N VAL A 165 -5.46 -4.23 -5.98
CA VAL A 165 -4.50 -4.53 -4.92
C VAL A 165 -3.13 -4.05 -5.39
N SER A 166 -2.52 -3.15 -4.64
CA SER A 166 -1.25 -2.52 -5.00
C SER A 166 -0.29 -2.61 -3.84
N TYR A 167 0.97 -2.91 -4.15
CA TYR A 167 2.06 -2.72 -3.22
C TYR A 167 2.54 -1.27 -3.27
N VAL A 168 2.90 -0.71 -2.11
CA VAL A 168 3.42 0.65 -2.00
C VAL A 168 4.69 0.67 -1.14
N LEU A 169 5.67 1.44 -1.60
CA LEU A 169 6.93 1.71 -0.91
C LEU A 169 7.28 3.19 -1.07
N GLY A 170 7.81 3.85 -0.06
CA GLY A 170 8.08 5.27 -0.20
C GLY A 170 8.82 5.93 0.94
N PRO A 171 9.71 6.90 0.71
CA PRO A 171 10.17 7.75 1.78
C PRO A 171 9.07 8.72 2.24
N SER A 172 9.06 9.04 3.52
CA SER A 172 8.22 10.07 4.11
C SER A 172 9.00 10.90 5.11
N PHE A 173 8.73 12.20 5.11
CA PHE A 173 9.26 13.16 6.07
C PHE A 173 8.10 13.78 6.85
N ARG A 174 8.23 13.88 8.17
CA ARG A 174 7.25 14.52 9.04
C ARG A 174 7.92 15.52 9.96
N ILE A 175 7.23 16.60 10.29
CA ILE A 175 7.61 17.56 11.31
C ILE A 175 6.42 17.82 12.22
N GLY A 176 6.67 17.96 13.50
CA GLY A 176 5.60 18.11 14.46
C GLY A 176 6.02 18.70 15.78
N ILE A 177 5.01 18.93 16.60
CA ILE A 177 5.12 19.26 18.02
C ILE A 177 4.50 18.13 18.82
N GLY A 178 5.19 17.71 19.88
CA GLY A 178 4.73 16.70 20.81
C GLY A 178 4.91 17.15 22.26
N SER A 179 4.29 16.43 23.17
CA SER A 179 4.45 16.58 24.61
C SER A 179 5.20 15.38 25.15
N SER A 180 6.27 15.61 25.90
CA SER A 180 6.99 14.59 26.65
C SER A 180 6.72 14.74 28.15
N ASN A 181 6.62 13.61 28.86
CA ASN A 181 6.55 13.62 30.32
C ASN A 181 7.97 13.54 30.89
N ASN A 182 8.35 14.50 31.72
CA ASN A 182 9.61 14.45 32.45
C ASN A 182 9.35 14.07 33.91
N TYR A 183 9.75 12.86 34.29
CA TYR A 183 9.82 12.48 35.70
C TYR A 183 11.10 13.04 36.32
N TYR A 184 10.97 14.16 37.03
CA TYR A 184 12.02 14.62 37.93
C TYR A 184 11.83 13.94 39.30
N TYR A 185 12.86 13.24 39.77
CA TYR A 185 12.94 12.79 41.16
C TYR A 185 13.27 14.01 42.04
N ASP A 186 12.23 14.71 42.49
CA ASP A 186 12.33 15.68 43.57
C ASP A 186 11.20 15.42 44.59
N GLU A 187 11.41 15.79 45.85
CA GLU A 187 10.60 15.40 47.02
C GLU A 187 9.12 15.85 46.96
N TYR A 188 8.76 16.63 45.94
CA TYR A 188 7.41 17.07 45.61
C TYR A 188 7.07 16.67 44.17
N TYR A 189 6.23 15.65 44.01
CA TYR A 189 5.76 15.16 42.71
C TYR A 189 5.05 16.29 41.94
N HIS A 190 5.70 16.83 40.92
CA HIS A 190 5.08 17.69 39.93
C HIS A 190 5.32 17.11 38.53
N ASP A 191 4.25 16.61 37.91
CA ASP A 191 4.25 16.28 36.49
C ASP A 191 4.39 17.60 35.71
N SER A 192 5.51 17.77 35.01
CA SER A 192 5.72 18.91 34.11
C SER A 192 5.72 18.42 32.67
N TYR A 193 4.70 18.82 31.92
CA TYR A 193 4.60 18.54 30.49
C TYR A 193 5.48 19.50 29.71
N ARG A 194 6.37 18.96 28.87
CA ARG A 194 7.24 19.76 28.02
C ARG A 194 6.86 19.60 26.56
N GLN A 195 6.68 20.73 25.87
CA GLN A 195 6.52 20.73 24.42
C GLN A 195 7.87 20.58 23.72
N GLU A 196 7.92 19.68 22.75
CA GLU A 196 9.10 19.36 21.96
C GLU A 196 8.78 19.41 20.47
N TYR A 197 9.71 19.98 19.71
CA TYR A 197 9.70 19.86 18.25
C TYR A 197 10.38 18.56 17.86
N TYR A 198 9.78 17.84 16.93
CA TYR A 198 10.36 16.63 16.38
C TYR A 198 10.28 16.61 14.86
N SER A 199 11.16 15.82 14.24
CA SER A 199 11.08 15.48 12.83
C SER A 199 11.33 14.00 12.62
N LYS A 200 10.72 13.40 11.59
CA LYS A 200 10.85 11.98 11.27
C LYS A 200 11.22 11.80 9.82
N LEU A 201 12.13 10.88 9.56
CA LEU A 201 12.41 10.33 8.23
C LEU A 201 12.04 8.86 8.27
N LEU A 202 11.06 8.48 7.47
CA LEU A 202 10.41 7.18 7.47
C LEU A 202 10.53 6.54 6.08
N ILE A 203 10.58 5.22 6.05
CA ILE A 203 10.33 4.40 4.87
C ILE A 203 9.01 3.67 5.10
N ASN A 204 8.03 4.04 4.30
CA ASN A 204 6.70 3.46 4.27
C ASN A 204 6.72 2.18 3.42
N ASN A 205 6.07 1.13 3.91
CA ASN A 205 5.92 -0.15 3.25
C ASN A 205 4.49 -0.66 3.47
N GLY A 206 3.77 -1.04 2.41
CA GLY A 206 2.41 -1.47 2.64
C GLY A 206 1.64 -1.96 1.44
N LEU A 207 0.34 -2.15 1.67
CA LEU A 207 -0.62 -2.60 0.69
C LEU A 207 -1.77 -1.59 0.59
N VAL A 208 -2.24 -1.36 -0.62
CA VAL A 208 -3.42 -0.55 -0.93
C VAL A 208 -4.44 -1.41 -1.64
N LEU A 209 -5.66 -1.42 -1.11
CA LEU A 209 -6.83 -2.07 -1.67
C LEU A 209 -7.77 -1.00 -2.22
N ASN A 210 -8.24 -1.19 -3.44
CA ASN A 210 -9.24 -0.32 -4.08
C ASN A 210 -10.45 -1.19 -4.46
N PRO A 211 -11.35 -1.48 -3.50
CA PRO A 211 -12.54 -2.29 -3.77
C PRO A 211 -13.44 -1.69 -4.85
N THR A 212 -13.50 -0.35 -4.92
CA THR A 212 -14.23 0.42 -5.93
C THR A 212 -13.35 1.55 -6.48
N ASP A 213 -13.85 2.26 -7.48
CA ASP A 213 -13.12 3.39 -8.08
C ASP A 213 -13.00 4.59 -7.12
N HIS A 214 -13.93 4.71 -6.18
CA HIS A 214 -14.01 5.81 -5.23
C HIS A 214 -13.57 5.47 -3.82
N PHE A 215 -13.41 4.19 -3.47
CA PHE A 215 -13.05 3.77 -2.13
C PHE A 215 -11.69 3.10 -2.11
N THR A 216 -10.85 3.51 -1.16
CA THR A 216 -9.53 2.92 -0.94
C THR A 216 -9.30 2.61 0.52
N MET A 217 -8.51 1.58 0.76
CA MET A 217 -8.06 1.16 2.07
C MET A 217 -6.57 0.87 1.97
N SER A 218 -5.75 1.40 2.87
CA SER A 218 -4.32 1.09 2.90
C SER A 218 -3.84 0.64 4.28
N PHE A 219 -2.88 -0.27 4.26
CA PHE A 219 -2.20 -0.81 5.43
C PHE A 219 -0.72 -0.50 5.26
N ILE A 220 -0.22 0.48 6.02
CA ILE A 220 1.15 0.97 5.88
C ILE A 220 1.88 0.75 7.19
N PHE A 221 3.01 0.07 7.11
CA PHE A 221 4.02 0.03 8.16
C PHE A 221 5.17 0.96 7.77
N SER A 222 5.58 1.82 8.69
CA SER A 222 6.65 2.79 8.46
C SER A 222 7.75 2.56 9.48
N LEU A 223 9.01 2.58 9.04
CA LEU A 223 10.18 2.46 9.92
C LEU A 223 11.17 3.57 9.57
N GLY A 224 11.82 4.16 10.57
CA GLY A 224 12.79 5.19 10.31
C GLY A 224 13.46 5.77 11.53
N ILE A 225 13.90 7.01 11.40
CA ILE A 225 14.57 7.77 12.44
C ILE A 225 13.75 9.00 12.81
N MET A 226 13.76 9.34 14.09
CA MET A 226 13.19 10.57 14.62
C MET A 226 14.30 11.42 15.22
N HIS A 227 14.23 12.72 15.00
CA HIS A 227 15.00 13.73 15.71
C HIS A 227 14.09 14.50 16.66
N ARG A 228 14.55 14.76 17.89
CA ARG A 228 13.86 15.56 18.91
C ARG A 228 14.74 16.70 19.40
N ASN A 229 14.13 17.83 19.74
CA ASN A 229 14.81 18.91 20.44
C ASN A 229 14.88 18.63 21.96
N SER A 230 15.63 17.58 22.32
CA SER A 230 15.81 17.13 23.71
C SER A 230 16.89 17.94 24.45
N PRO A 231 16.79 18.09 25.79
CA PRO A 231 17.80 18.76 26.61
C PRO A 231 19.18 18.07 26.57
N PRO A 232 20.24 18.76 27.06
CA PRO A 232 21.58 18.18 27.12
C PRO A 232 21.61 16.88 27.95
N GLY A 233 22.10 15.80 27.36
CA GLY A 233 22.20 14.48 28.02
C GLY A 233 21.23 13.42 27.49
N GLU A 234 20.20 13.82 26.74
CA GLU A 234 19.25 12.90 26.11
C GLU A 234 19.59 12.61 24.63
N TYR A 235 19.15 11.43 24.15
CA TYR A 235 19.34 11.04 22.76
C TYR A 235 18.44 11.85 21.82
N LYS A 236 19.07 12.74 21.05
CA LYS A 236 18.39 13.57 20.04
C LYS A 236 17.87 12.77 18.85
N PHE A 237 18.37 11.55 18.63
CA PHE A 237 17.94 10.68 17.55
C PHE A 237 17.48 9.33 18.10
N GLY A 238 16.35 8.84 17.62
CA GLY A 238 15.81 7.53 17.96
C GLY A 238 15.31 6.80 16.72
N THR A 239 15.27 5.46 16.78
CA THR A 239 14.50 4.68 15.81
C THR A 239 13.02 4.85 16.12
N THR A 240 12.20 4.99 15.09
CA THR A 240 10.75 5.11 15.23
C THR A 240 10.06 4.18 14.23
N ALA A 241 8.89 3.69 14.60
CA ALA A 241 8.03 2.94 13.70
C ALA A 241 6.58 3.38 13.89
N ASP A 242 5.82 3.30 12.80
CA ASP A 242 4.44 3.73 12.73
C ASP A 242 3.61 2.70 11.96
N PHE A 243 2.34 2.57 12.33
CA PHE A 243 1.40 1.70 11.65
C PHE A 243 0.13 2.47 11.35
N ALA A 244 -0.30 2.41 10.10
CA ALA A 244 -1.46 3.15 9.60
C ALA A 244 -2.44 2.21 8.89
N ILE A 245 -3.71 2.32 9.28
CA ILE A 245 -4.84 1.83 8.49
C ILE A 245 -5.58 3.05 7.99
N ASN A 246 -5.50 3.32 6.70
CA ASN A 246 -6.16 4.49 6.11
C ASN A 246 -7.39 4.06 5.33
N LEU A 247 -8.50 4.77 5.55
CA LEU A 247 -9.70 4.66 4.72
C LEU A 247 -9.85 5.96 3.94
N GLY A 248 -9.99 5.85 2.62
CA GLY A 248 -9.96 7.00 1.74
C GLY A 248 -11.03 7.00 0.66
N PHE A 249 -11.35 8.22 0.24
CA PHE A 249 -12.20 8.52 -0.89
C PHE A 249 -11.35 9.03 -2.05
N ARG A 250 -11.56 8.46 -3.23
CA ARG A 250 -10.82 8.75 -4.46
C ARG A 250 -11.68 9.57 -5.43
N PHE A 251 -11.13 10.65 -5.97
CA PHE A 251 -11.76 11.54 -6.94
C PHE A 251 -10.79 12.15 -7.96
#